data_AF-A0A0C5XIW1-F1
#
_entry.id   AF-A0A0C5XIW1-F1
#
_cell.length_a   1.000
_cell.length_b   1.000
_cell.length_c   1.000
_cell.angle_alpha   90.00
_cell.angle_beta   90.00
_cell.angle_gamma   90.00
#
_symmetry.space_group_name_H-M   'P 1'
#
loop_
_entity.id
_entity.type
_entity.pdbx_description
1 polymer ?
#
loop_
_entity_poly.entity_id
_entity_poly.type
_entity_poly.pdbx_seq_one_letter_code
_entity_poly.pdbx_strand_id
1 'polypeptide(L)'
;MHIANIHQGASAPTDGARPFDPAEWLARYVELGGGYTVSPASVCLHWSLRITAQERDALAQHERPLRRDLTKREAVKSLLLASSPKEAMPC
;
A
#
# COMPACT_ATOMS: atom_id res chain seq x y z
N MET A 1 -45.41 2.86 -31.69
CA MET A 1 -45.27 3.12 -30.24
C MET A 1 -44.89 1.81 -29.59
N HIS A 2 -43.72 1.68 -28.95
CA HIS A 2 -43.40 0.75 -27.85
C HIS A 2 -41.94 1.02 -27.40
N ILE A 3 -41.78 1.84 -26.36
CA ILE A 3 -41.17 1.56 -25.04
C ILE A 3 -39.64 1.46 -25.03
N ALA A 4 -39.04 2.48 -24.40
CA ALA A 4 -37.64 2.51 -23.97
C ALA A 4 -37.44 1.65 -22.71
N ASN A 5 -36.29 0.98 -22.61
CA ASN A 5 -35.78 0.39 -21.36
C ASN A 5 -34.23 0.52 -21.40
N ILE A 6 -33.65 1.66 -21.00
CA ILE A 6 -33.27 2.04 -19.63
C ILE A 6 -32.35 1.01 -18.96
N HIS A 7 -31.07 1.40 -18.89
CA HIS A 7 -30.08 1.13 -17.83
C HIS A 7 -29.53 -0.29 -17.70
N GLN A 8 -28.24 -0.44 -18.01
CA GLN A 8 -27.20 -0.43 -16.98
C GLN A 8 -25.85 -0.56 -17.69
N GLY A 9 -25.22 0.59 -17.95
CA GLY A 9 -23.77 0.64 -18.02
C GLY A 9 -23.24 0.30 -16.64
N ALA A 10 -23.13 -0.99 -16.33
CA ALA A 10 -22.26 -1.44 -15.26
C ALA A 10 -20.83 -1.19 -15.76
N SER A 11 -20.35 0.04 -15.57
CA SER A 11 -18.91 0.24 -15.43
C SER A 11 -18.51 -0.52 -14.17
N ALA A 12 -18.29 -1.83 -14.31
CA ALA A 12 -17.41 -2.51 -13.40
C ALA A 12 -16.13 -1.67 -13.40
N PRO A 13 -15.70 -1.08 -12.27
CA PRO A 13 -14.36 -0.52 -12.24
C PRO A 13 -13.46 -1.67 -12.68
N THR A 14 -12.75 -1.45 -13.77
CA THR A 14 -11.69 -2.32 -14.25
C THR A 14 -10.55 -2.27 -13.23
N ASP A 15 -10.80 -2.85 -12.06
CA ASP A 15 -9.81 -3.24 -11.06
C ASP A 15 -9.11 -4.54 -11.48
N GLY A 16 -9.23 -4.90 -12.77
CA GLY A 16 -8.46 -5.94 -13.42
C GLY A 16 -7.23 -5.33 -14.05
N ALA A 17 -6.07 -5.58 -13.44
CA ALA A 17 -4.72 -5.34 -13.96
C ALA A 17 -4.08 -3.96 -13.73
N ARG A 18 -4.39 -3.26 -12.64
CA ARG A 18 -3.42 -2.24 -12.18
C ARG A 18 -2.16 -2.96 -11.68
N PRO A 19 -0.98 -2.72 -12.28
CA PRO A 19 0.26 -3.30 -11.77
C PRO A 19 0.48 -2.82 -10.33
N PHE A 20 1.02 -3.70 -9.49
CA PHE A 20 1.37 -3.34 -8.13
C PHE A 20 2.48 -2.29 -8.16
N ASP A 21 2.15 -1.08 -7.70
CA ASP A 21 3.11 0.01 -7.57
C ASP A 21 3.57 0.11 -6.11
N PRO A 22 4.84 -0.18 -5.79
CA PRO A 22 5.33 -0.17 -4.42
C PRO A 22 5.34 1.23 -3.80
N ALA A 23 5.44 2.30 -4.60
CA ALA A 23 5.48 3.66 -4.11
C ALA A 23 4.08 4.16 -3.75
N GLU A 24 3.08 3.88 -4.59
CA GLU A 24 1.68 4.13 -4.27
C GLU A 24 1.24 3.31 -3.05
N TRP A 25 1.64 2.03 -2.99
CA TRP A 25 1.33 1.18 -1.85
C TRP A 25 1.90 1.78 -0.56
N LEU A 26 3.16 2.25 -0.59
CA LEU A 26 3.82 2.85 0.57
C LEU A 26 3.17 4.18 0.96
N ALA A 27 2.85 5.05 0.01
CA ALA A 27 2.16 6.30 0.26
C ALA A 27 0.82 6.06 0.96
N ARG A 28 0.01 5.12 0.46
CA ARG A 28 -1.26 4.71 1.07
C ARG A 28 -1.06 4.12 2.47
N TYR A 29 -0.01 3.33 2.68
CA TYR A 29 0.30 2.77 3.99
C TYR A 29 0.60 3.88 5.01
N VAL A 30 1.34 4.91 4.62
CA VAL A 30 1.64 6.08 5.46
C VAL A 30 0.40 6.93 5.73
N GLU A 31 -0.45 7.17 4.72
CA GLU A 31 -1.72 7.88 4.89
C GLU A 31 -2.67 7.19 5.88
N LEU A 32 -2.63 5.86 5.96
CA LEU A 32 -3.39 5.06 6.93
C LEU A 32 -2.81 5.08 8.36
N GLY A 33 -1.75 5.87 8.60
CA GLY A 33 -1.07 5.94 9.90
C GLY A 33 0.02 4.90 10.10
N GLY A 34 0.40 4.20 9.02
CA GLY A 34 1.59 3.35 8.97
C GLY A 34 2.87 4.17 8.95
N GLY A 35 3.95 3.56 9.39
CA GLY A 35 5.30 4.09 9.37
C GLY A 35 6.28 2.98 9.05
N TYR A 36 7.48 3.36 8.66
CA TYR A 36 8.51 2.38 8.37
C TYR A 36 9.86 2.89 8.86
N THR A 37 10.71 1.94 9.23
CA THR A 37 12.11 2.16 9.55
C THR A 37 12.94 1.38 8.55
N VAL A 38 13.91 2.04 7.93
CA VAL A 38 14.88 1.41 7.04
C VAL A 38 16.24 1.38 7.74
N SER A 39 16.82 0.19 7.81
CA SER A 39 18.17 -0.07 8.29
C SER A 39 18.98 -0.68 7.14
N PRO A 40 20.33 -0.56 7.13
CA PRO A 40 21.17 -1.13 6.08
C PRO A 40 20.95 -2.63 5.84
N ALA A 41 20.50 -3.36 6.88
CA ALA A 41 20.24 -4.78 6.82
C ALA A 41 18.75 -5.16 6.69
N SER A 42 17.80 -4.23 6.87
CA SER A 42 16.39 -4.59 7.09
C SER A 42 15.42 -3.43 6.85
N VAL A 43 14.18 -3.77 6.54
CA VAL A 43 13.05 -2.83 6.47
C VAL A 43 11.96 -3.33 7.43
N CYS A 44 11.51 -2.45 8.32
CA CYS A 44 10.47 -2.75 9.30
C CYS A 44 9.28 -1.81 9.09
N LEU A 45 8.10 -2.37 8.86
CA LEU A 45 6.84 -1.64 8.87
C LEU A 45 6.27 -1.63 10.29
N HIS A 46 5.74 -0.50 10.73
CA HIS A 46 5.16 -0.30 12.05
C HIS A 46 3.99 0.68 11.99
N TRP A 47 3.13 0.72 13.01
CA TRP A 47 2.08 1.73 13.12
C TRP A 47 1.93 2.18 14.58
N SER A 48 1.39 3.38 14.78
CA SER A 48 1.24 3.95 16.11
C SER A 48 0.25 3.15 16.94
N LEU A 49 0.50 3.02 18.26
CA LEU A 49 -0.45 2.41 19.20
C LEU A 49 -1.70 3.27 19.44
N ARG A 50 -1.70 4.51 18.96
CA ARG A 50 -2.79 5.47 19.13
C ARG A 50 -3.86 5.42 18.02
N ILE A 51 -3.68 4.56 17.01
CA ILE A 51 -4.66 4.40 15.94
C ILE A 51 -5.92 3.69 16.44
N THR A 52 -7.06 4.03 15.86
CA THR A 52 -8.34 3.37 16.13
C THR A 52 -8.34 1.92 15.66
N ALA A 53 -9.27 1.11 16.18
CA ALA A 53 -9.43 -0.27 15.72
C ALA A 53 -9.73 -0.38 14.22
N GLN A 54 -10.41 0.62 13.65
CA GLN A 54 -10.74 0.69 12.23
C GLN A 54 -9.49 0.96 11.37
N GLU A 55 -8.64 1.91 11.77
CA GLU A 55 -7.36 2.18 11.09
C GLU A 55 -6.42 0.98 11.15
N ARG A 56 -6.38 0.29 12.30
CA ARG A 56 -5.60 -0.95 12.44
C ARG A 56 -6.08 -2.03 11.50
N ASP A 57 -7.39 -2.21 11.35
CA ASP A 57 -7.95 -3.18 10.39
C ASP A 57 -7.63 -2.78 8.94
N ALA A 58 -7.75 -1.49 8.61
CA ALA A 58 -7.38 -0.96 7.30
C ALA A 58 -5.89 -1.22 6.97
N LEU A 59 -4.97 -0.97 7.91
CA LEU A 59 -3.55 -1.30 7.76
C LEU A 59 -3.33 -2.81 7.61
N ALA A 60 -3.99 -3.64 8.42
CA ALA A 60 -3.87 -5.09 8.33
C ALA A 60 -4.36 -5.63 6.98
N GLN A 61 -5.44 -5.06 6.43
CA GLN A 61 -5.94 -5.37 5.10
C GLN A 61 -4.97 -4.89 4.01
N HIS A 62 -4.39 -3.70 4.17
CA HIS A 62 -3.41 -3.13 3.24
C HIS A 62 -2.10 -3.91 3.18
N GLU A 63 -1.71 -4.59 4.26
CA GLU A 63 -0.54 -5.48 4.30
C GLU A 63 -0.78 -6.88 3.71
N ARG A 64 -2.04 -7.32 3.56
CA ARG A 64 -2.35 -8.67 3.05
C ARG A 64 -1.69 -9.00 1.70
N PRO A 65 -1.61 -8.08 0.72
CA PRO A 65 -0.93 -8.34 -0.55
C PRO A 65 0.55 -8.69 -0.37
N LEU A 66 1.27 -8.00 0.53
CA LEU A 66 2.68 -8.29 0.81
C LEU A 66 2.89 -9.63 1.52
N ARG A 67 1.92 -10.04 2.34
CA ARG A 67 1.95 -11.35 3.02
C ARG A 67 1.70 -12.52 2.06
N ARG A 68 0.90 -12.29 1.01
CA ARG A 68 0.54 -13.31 0.01
C ARG A 68 1.53 -13.41 -1.14
N ASP A 69 2.24 -12.32 -1.45
CA ASP A 69 3.13 -12.23 -2.61
C ASP A 69 4.51 -11.69 -2.21
N LEU A 70 5.49 -12.59 -2.15
CA LEU A 70 6.87 -12.25 -1.81
C LEU A 70 7.50 -11.29 -2.83
N THR A 71 7.06 -11.30 -4.08
CA THR A 71 7.54 -10.39 -5.12
C THR A 71 7.16 -8.94 -4.78
N LYS A 72 5.92 -8.73 -4.35
CA LYS A 72 5.44 -7.40 -3.91
C LYS A 72 6.18 -6.95 -2.66
N ARG A 73 6.45 -7.87 -1.73
CA ARG A 73 7.27 -7.61 -0.54
C ARG A 73 8.67 -7.15 -0.91
N GLU A 74 9.37 -7.89 -1.77
CA GLU A 74 10.72 -7.50 -2.18
C GLU A 74 10.72 -6.22 -3.04
N ALA A 75 9.66 -5.94 -3.80
CA ALA A 75 9.51 -4.67 -4.52
C ALA A 75 9.41 -3.47 -3.57
N VAL A 76 8.56 -3.55 -2.52
CA VAL A 76 8.45 -2.50 -1.49
C VAL A 76 9.76 -2.37 -0.71
N LYS A 77 10.38 -3.48 -0.33
CA LYS A 77 11.67 -3.48 0.37
C LYS A 77 12.78 -2.86 -0.49
N SER A 78 12.83 -3.19 -1.78
CA SER A 78 13.81 -2.64 -2.72
C SER A 78 13.62 -1.14 -2.90
N LEU A 79 12.36 -0.68 -3.01
CA LEU A 79 12.04 0.75 -3.05
C LEU A 79 12.55 1.47 -1.79
N LEU A 80 12.27 0.90 -0.61
CA LEU A 80 12.65 1.48 0.67
C LEU A 80 14.17 1.51 0.88
N LEU A 81 14.88 0.44 0.49
CA LEU A 81 16.35 0.40 0.52
C LEU A 81 16.98 1.35 -0.50
N ALA A 82 16.41 1.45 -1.71
CA ALA A 82 16.87 2.38 -2.75
C ALA A 82 16.62 3.85 -2.38
N SER A 83 15.61 4.13 -1.55
CA SER A 83 15.31 5.46 -1.02
C SER A 83 16.17 5.82 0.21
N SER A 84 16.84 4.83 0.83
CA SER A 84 17.64 4.99 2.05
C SER A 84 19.00 5.70 1.91
N PRO A 85 19.68 5.84 0.75
CA PRO A 85 20.99 6.47 0.71
C PRO A 85 20.87 8.00 0.62
N LYS A 86 20.30 8.65 1.66
CA LYS A 86 20.46 10.10 1.90
C LYS A 86 19.94 10.67 3.23
N GLU A 87 19.57 9.85 4.21
CA GLU A 87 19.24 10.37 5.56
C GLU A 87 20.36 10.15 6.59
N ALA A 88 21.57 9.83 6.14
CA ALA A 88 22.78 10.06 6.92
C ALA A 88 23.11 11.56 6.89
N MET A 89 22.32 12.37 7.60
CA MET A 89 22.81 13.63 8.15
C MET A 89 23.75 13.25 9.31
N PRO A 90 25.08 13.38 9.17
CA PRO A 90 25.93 13.34 10.36
C PRO A 90 25.53 14.54 11.23
N CYS A 91 25.07 14.26 12.45
CA CYS A 91 25.02 15.25 13.51
C CYS A 91 26.44 15.75 13.82
#